data_AF-A0A951W095-F1
#
_entry.id   AF-A0A951W095-F1
#
_cell.length_a   1.000
_cell.length_b   1.000
_cell.length_c   1.000
_cell.angle_alpha   90.00
_cell.angle_beta   90.00
_cell.angle_gamma   90.00
#
_symmetry.space_group_name_H-M   'P 1'
#
loop_
_entity.id
_entity.type
_entity.pdbx_description
1 polymer ?
#
loop_
_entity_poly.entity_id
_entity_poly.type
_entity_poly.pdbx_seq_one_letter_code
_entity_poly.pdbx_strand_id
1 'polypeptide(L)' 'MNKHPIETARDADLRLSPQAMQRATRRARELAAQTGTAIVVSRDGVIEYIHPRQEAAASLVQEQTPPYGDKP' A
#
# COMPACT_ATOMS: atom_id res chain seq x y z
N MET A 1 19.23 0.17 -21.17
CA MET A 1 17.92 0.68 -20.70
C MET A 1 17.85 2.16 -21.01
N ASN A 2 16.75 2.63 -21.61
CA ASN A 2 16.57 4.06 -21.89
C ASN A 2 16.41 4.81 -20.55
N LYS A 3 17.23 5.82 -20.29
CA LYS A 3 17.28 6.55 -19.02
C LYS A 3 16.33 7.75 -18.98
N HIS A 4 15.68 8.06 -20.09
CA HIS A 4 14.79 9.20 -20.17
C HIS A 4 13.45 8.91 -19.46
N PRO A 5 12.84 9.93 -18.82
CA PRO A 5 11.51 9.80 -18.23
C PRO A 5 10.49 9.34 -19.27
N ILE A 6 9.56 8.47 -18.88
CA ILE A 6 8.57 7.87 -19.79
C ILE A 6 7.60 8.92 -20.37
N GLU A 7 7.44 10.05 -19.69
CA GLU A 7 6.71 11.23 -20.11
C GLU A 7 7.29 11.89 -21.37
N THR A 8 8.58 11.62 -21.66
CA THR A 8 9.31 12.14 -22.82
C THR A 8 9.43 11.13 -23.95
N ALA A 9 8.75 9.99 -23.84
CA ALA A 9 8.77 8.96 -24.87
C ALA A 9 8.33 9.49 -26.24
N ARG A 10 8.90 8.93 -27.31
CA ARG A 10 8.49 9.23 -28.69
C ARG A 10 7.06 8.78 -28.97
N ASP A 11 6.66 7.69 -28.32
CA ASP A 11 5.31 7.13 -28.41
C ASP A 11 4.34 7.95 -27.54
N ALA A 12 3.24 8.40 -28.15
CA ALA A 12 2.23 9.19 -27.47
C ALA A 12 1.55 8.43 -26.32
N ASP A 13 1.31 7.13 -26.48
CA ASP A 13 0.60 6.32 -25.48
C ASP A 13 1.49 6.09 -24.25
N LEU A 14 2.79 5.91 -24.45
CA LEU A 14 3.75 5.81 -23.35
C LEU A 14 3.82 7.10 -22.54
N ARG A 15 3.76 8.27 -23.18
CA ARG A 15 3.74 9.56 -22.46
C ARG A 15 2.52 9.70 -21.55
N LEU A 16 1.39 9.08 -21.91
CA LEU A 16 0.14 9.11 -21.14
C LEU A 16 0.06 7.99 -20.08
N SER A 17 0.98 7.04 -20.11
CA SER A 17 1.01 5.91 -19.18
C SER A 17 1.10 6.29 -17.70
N PRO A 18 1.80 7.36 -17.25
CA PRO A 18 1.82 7.73 -15.84
C PRO A 18 0.44 8.09 -15.30
N GLN A 19 -0.35 8.83 -16.08
CA GLN A 19 -1.72 9.18 -15.71
C GLN A 19 -2.62 7.93 -15.68
N ALA A 20 -2.41 6.99 -16.61
CA ALA A 20 -3.14 5.72 -16.61
C ALA A 20 -2.81 4.87 -15.36
N MET A 21 -1.53 4.78 -14.98
CA MET A 21 -1.09 4.06 -13.79
C MET A 21 -1.61 4.70 -12.50
N GLN A 22 -1.70 6.02 -12.41
CA GLN A 22 -2.31 6.70 -11.26
C GLN A 22 -3.79 6.31 -11.10
N ARG A 23 -4.56 6.30 -12.20
CA ARG A 23 -5.96 5.86 -12.18
C ARG A 23 -6.09 4.40 -11.77
N ALA A 24 -5.26 3.53 -12.34
CA ALA A 24 -5.23 2.11 -12.01
C ALA A 24 -4.89 1.88 -10.52
N THR A 25 -3.90 2.61 -10.01
CA THR A 25 -3.48 2.53 -8.60
C THR A 25 -4.61 2.94 -7.66
N ARG A 26 -5.32 4.03 -7.98
CA ARG A 26 -6.48 4.48 -7.19
C ARG A 26 -7.55 3.40 -7.14
N ARG A 27 -7.94 2.83 -8.28
CA ARG A 27 -8.95 1.76 -8.34
C ARG A 27 -8.50 0.49 -7.61
N ALA A 28 -7.23 0.11 -7.73
CA ALA A 28 -6.69 -1.04 -7.02
C ALA A 28 -6.78 -0.86 -5.49
N ARG A 29 -6.51 0.34 -4.97
CA ARG A 29 -6.66 0.64 -3.53
C ARG A 29 -8.11 0.62 -3.08
N GLU A 30 -9.02 1.19 -3.87
CA GLU A 30 -10.46 1.15 -3.60
C GLU A 30 -10.95 -0.32 -3.53
N LEU A 31 -10.55 -1.16 -4.48
CA LEU A 31 -10.92 -2.58 -4.53
C LEU A 31 -10.29 -3.38 -3.38
N ALA A 32 -9.01 -3.14 -3.08
CA ALA A 32 -8.30 -3.76 -1.96
C ALA A 32 -9.02 -3.47 -0.64
N ALA A 33 -9.43 -2.22 -0.41
CA ALA A 33 -10.20 -1.82 0.76
C ALA A 33 -11.56 -2.52 0.84
N GLN A 34 -12.29 -2.61 -0.28
CA GLN A 34 -13.61 -3.27 -0.32
C GLN A 34 -13.54 -4.78 -0.07
N THR A 35 -12.46 -5.42 -0.51
CA THR A 35 -12.30 -6.88 -0.45
C THR A 35 -11.45 -7.35 0.74
N GLY A 36 -10.85 -6.42 1.48
CA GLY A 36 -9.91 -6.73 2.56
C GLY A 36 -8.62 -7.40 2.08
N THR A 37 -8.25 -7.23 0.80
CA THR A 37 -7.06 -7.88 0.20
C THR A 37 -5.86 -6.95 0.23
N ALA A 38 -4.65 -7.51 0.40
CA ALA A 38 -3.41 -6.74 0.38
C ALA A 38 -2.97 -6.41 -1.06
N ILE A 39 -2.38 -5.23 -1.25
CA ILE A 39 -1.62 -4.91 -2.47
C ILE A 39 -0.18 -5.35 -2.26
N VAL A 40 0.36 -6.18 -3.17
CA VAL A 40 1.73 -6.66 -3.11
C VAL A 40 2.61 -5.87 -4.09
N VAL A 41 3.70 -5.30 -3.60
CA VAL A 41 4.65 -4.53 -4.41
C VAL A 41 6.01 -5.23 -4.37
N SER A 42 6.60 -5.47 -5.54
CA SER A 42 8.00 -5.89 -5.64
C SER A 42 8.86 -4.71 -6.09
N ARG A 43 9.86 -4.35 -5.30
CA ARG A 43 10.82 -3.28 -5.62
C ARG A 43 12.20 -3.70 -5.14
N ASP A 44 13.18 -3.62 -6.04
CA ASP A 44 14.58 -3.95 -5.75
C ASP A 44 14.76 -5.34 -5.12
N GLY A 45 13.94 -6.31 -5.55
CA GLY A 45 13.95 -7.69 -5.03
C GLY A 45 13.26 -7.87 -3.68
N VAL A 46 12.74 -6.80 -3.07
CA VAL A 46 11.98 -6.84 -1.82
C VAL A 46 10.49 -6.88 -2.12
N ILE A 47 9.76 -7.75 -1.42
CA ILE A 47 8.29 -7.82 -1.47
C ILE A 47 7.72 -7.06 -0.28
N GLU A 48 6.87 -6.07 -0.56
CA GLU A 48 6.13 -5.30 0.43
C GLU A 48 4.63 -5.59 0.31
N TYR A 49 3.98 -5.79 1.46
CA TYR A 49 2.54 -5.99 1.55
C TYR A 49 1.90 -4.71 2.11
N ILE A 50 1.08 -4.07 1.28
CA ILE A 50 0.31 -2.89 1.66
C ILE A 50 -1.11 -3.37 1.97
N HIS A 51 -1.40 -3.55 3.25
CA HIS A 51 -2.74 -3.87 3.70
C HIS A 51 -3.63 -2.62 3.58
N PRO A 52 -4.88 -2.77 3.08
CA PRO A 52 -5.82 -1.67 3.10
C PRO A 52 -6.02 -1.27 4.56
N ARG A 53 -5.75 0.00 4.87
CA ARG A 53 -6.08 0.54 6.19
C ARG A 53 -7.59 0.44 6.30
N GLN A 54 -8.09 -0.54 7.03
CA GLN A 54 -9.45 -0.47 7.51
C GLN A 54 -9.52 0.82 8.31
N GLU A 55 -10.40 1.74 7.92
CA GLU A 55 -10.89 2.78 8.82
C GLU A 55 -11.74 2.10 9.90
N ALA A 56 -11.12 1.21 10.67
CA ALA A 56 -11.59 0.85 11.98
C ALA A 56 -10.81 1.75 12.93
N ALA A 57 -11.53 2.59 13.65
CA ALA A 57 -11.07 3.16 14.89
C ALA A 57 -10.53 2.02 15.78
N ALA A 58 -9.22 1.82 15.76
CA ALA A 58 -8.48 1.00 16.70
C ALA A 58 -7.38 1.93 17.22
N SER A 59 -7.72 2.83 18.14
CA SER A 59 -7.72 2.52 19.57
C SER A 59 -6.38 1.89 19.94
N LEU A 60 -5.45 2.75 20.33
CA LEU A 60 -4.32 2.44 21.19
C LEU A 60 -4.84 1.95 22.57
N VAL A 61 -5.65 0.89 22.62
CA VAL A 61 -5.95 0.21 23.89
C VAL A 61 -4.84 -0.81 24.08
N GLN A 62 -3.71 -0.28 24.53
CA GLN A 62 -2.68 -1.06 25.17
C GLN A 62 -3.22 -1.39 26.56
N GLU A 63 -3.84 -2.56 26.71
CA GLU A 63 -4.30 -3.02 28.02
C GLU A 63 -3.05 -3.27 28.88
N GLN A 64 -2.79 -2.34 29.81
CA GLN A 64 -1.73 -2.50 30.80
C GLN A 64 -2.12 -3.69 31.69
N THR A 65 -1.40 -4.79 31.53
CA THR A 65 -1.54 -5.94 32.41
C THR A 65 -1.07 -5.52 33.81
N PRO A 66 -1.91 -5.56 34.86
CA PRO A 66 -1.42 -5.33 36.22
C PRO A 66 -0.46 -6.47 36.60
N PRO A 67 0.65 -6.19 37.29
CA PRO A 67 1.58 -7.23 37.73
C PRO A 67 0.87 -8.12 38.77
N TYR A 68 0.68 -9.39 38.41
CA TYR A 68 0.10 -10.39 39.28
C TYR A 68 1.13 -10.86 40.32
N GLY A 69 0.88 -10.48 41.57
CA GLY A 69 1.13 -11.27 42.78
C GLY A 69 2.56 -11.67 43.11
N ASP A 70 3.16 -10.97 44.08
CA ASP A 70 4.19 -11.57 44.93
C ASP A 70 3.81 -11.37 46.40
N LYS A 71 3.45 -12.48 47.06
CA LYS A 71 3.41 -12.76 48.51
C LYS A 71 2.76 -14.13 48.73
N PRO A 72 3.27 -14.95 49.66
CA PRO A 72 3.38 -14.59 51.08
C PRO A 72 4.79 -14.28 51.59
#